data_AF-V7D378-F1
#
_entry.id   AF-V7D378-F1
#
_cell.length_a   1.000
_cell.length_b   1.000
_cell.length_c   1.000
_cell.angle_alpha   90.00
_cell.angle_beta   90.00
_cell.angle_gamma   90.00
#
_symmetry.space_group_name_H-M   'P 1'
#
loop_
_entity.id
_entity.type
_entity.pdbx_description
1 polymer ?
#
loop_
_entity_poly.entity_id
_entity_poly.type
_entity_poly.pdbx_seq_one_letter_code
_entity_poly.pdbx_strand_id
1 'polypeptide(L)'
;MKAGEERASGLTNSELLRETKALLAVVEGIGGIPEITSMEGNKLVYEISSLVKEDENVTLDEVFVRINELRERFEFMSFGEMVELVYVFNRLEKCREMVMVGEKQRLLMDLVREMKEKAEKMMFNEGKTMSTHRATKSDKFEFPNIFINSVDLVKFPSARLQC
;
A
#
# COMPACT_ATOMS: atom_id res chain seq x y z
N MET A 1 -21.60 -23.11 -9.68
CA MET A 1 -20.82 -21.88 -9.44
C MET A 1 -21.05 -20.95 -10.62
N LYS A 2 -21.73 -19.83 -10.43
CA LYS A 2 -21.87 -18.82 -11.48
C LYS A 2 -20.60 -17.96 -11.47
N ALA A 3 -19.90 -17.91 -12.61
CA ALA A 3 -18.91 -16.87 -12.85
C ALA A 3 -19.68 -15.54 -12.82
N GLY A 4 -19.45 -14.74 -11.77
CA GLY A 4 -19.86 -13.33 -11.82
C GLY A 4 -19.05 -12.69 -12.93
N GLU A 5 -19.71 -11.99 -13.85
CA GLU A 5 -19.00 -11.10 -14.78
C GLU A 5 -18.16 -10.14 -13.94
N GLU A 6 -16.84 -10.29 -14.03
CA GLU A 6 -15.90 -9.34 -13.44
C GLU A 6 -15.91 -8.08 -14.31
N ARG A 7 -16.95 -7.27 -14.13
CA ARG A 7 -17.05 -5.97 -14.79
C ARG A 7 -16.08 -5.04 -14.07
N ALA A 8 -15.11 -4.49 -14.82
CA ALA A 8 -14.29 -3.40 -14.33
C ALA A 8 -15.20 -2.31 -13.76
N SER A 9 -14.88 -1.84 -12.55
CA SER A 9 -15.64 -0.78 -11.90
C SER A 9 -15.59 0.49 -12.76
N GLY A 10 -16.66 1.30 -12.74
CA GLY A 10 -16.67 2.60 -13.42
C GLY A 10 -15.75 3.65 -12.79
N LEU A 11 -14.91 3.26 -11.83
CA LEU A 11 -14.03 4.12 -11.05
C LEU A 11 -12.77 4.51 -11.83
N THR A 12 -12.22 5.68 -11.54
CA THR A 12 -10.86 6.04 -11.94
C THR A 12 -9.83 5.24 -11.12
N ASN A 13 -8.59 5.15 -11.59
CA ASN A 13 -7.49 4.50 -10.86
C ASN A 13 -7.31 5.10 -9.45
N SER A 14 -7.36 6.43 -9.34
CA SER A 14 -7.27 7.15 -8.06
C SER A 14 -8.41 6.79 -7.09
N GLU A 15 -9.63 6.65 -7.59
CA GLU A 15 -10.79 6.26 -6.78
C GLU A 15 -10.71 4.80 -6.36
N LEU A 16 -10.28 3.93 -7.27
CA LEU A 16 -10.05 2.51 -6.98
C LEU A 16 -8.98 2.34 -5.90
N LEU A 17 -7.86 3.07 -6.00
CA LEU A 17 -6.82 3.11 -4.96
C LEU A 17 -7.35 3.63 -3.63
N ARG A 18 -8.20 4.66 -3.64
CA ARG A 18 -8.84 5.21 -2.44
C ARG A 18 -9.76 4.19 -1.78
N GLU A 19 -10.57 3.48 -2.55
CA GLU A 19 -11.47 2.43 -2.04
C GLU A 19 -10.67 1.26 -1.47
N THR A 20 -9.62 0.81 -2.15
CA THR A 20 -8.71 -0.22 -1.61
C THR A 20 -8.06 0.21 -0.29
N LYS A 21 -7.64 1.47 -0.16
CA LYS A 21 -7.09 2.02 1.10
C LYS A 21 -8.13 2.03 2.22
N ALA A 22 -9.40 2.30 1.92
CA ALA A 22 -10.48 2.32 2.88
C ALA A 22 -10.82 0.90 3.38
N LEU A 23 -10.90 -0.08 2.47
CA LEU A 23 -11.07 -1.50 2.83
C LEU A 23 -9.91 -1.99 3.70
N LEU A 24 -8.68 -1.60 3.36
CA LEU A 24 -7.50 -1.97 4.14
C LEU A 24 -7.54 -1.39 5.56
N ALA A 25 -8.08 -0.19 5.74
CA ALA A 25 -8.26 0.39 7.08
C ALA A 25 -9.24 -0.40 7.93
N VAL A 26 -10.27 -1.02 7.32
CA VAL A 26 -11.19 -1.93 8.02
C VAL A 26 -10.45 -3.19 8.47
N VAL A 27 -9.66 -3.81 7.57
CA VAL A 27 -8.86 -5.00 7.90
C VAL A 27 -7.86 -4.71 9.03
N GLU A 28 -7.15 -3.57 8.96
CA GLU A 28 -6.23 -3.13 10.02
C GLU A 28 -6.95 -2.93 11.36
N GLY A 29 -8.15 -2.35 11.34
CA GLY A 29 -8.97 -2.16 12.54
C GLY A 29 -9.40 -3.48 13.17
N ILE A 30 -9.74 -4.49 12.35
CA ILE A 30 -10.11 -5.83 12.81
C ILE A 30 -8.89 -6.58 13.37
N GLY A 31 -7.75 -6.53 12.67
CA GLY A 31 -6.52 -7.21 13.11
C GLY A 31 -5.94 -6.69 14.42
N GLY A 32 -6.33 -5.49 14.86
CA GLY A 32 -5.97 -4.95 16.18
C GLY A 32 -6.71 -5.59 17.36
N ILE A 33 -7.72 -6.44 17.10
CA ILE A 33 -8.47 -7.14 18.16
C ILE A 33 -7.59 -8.28 18.71
N PRO A 34 -7.28 -8.30 20.02
CA PRO A 34 -6.48 -9.36 20.62
C PRO A 34 -7.09 -10.74 20.35
N GLU A 35 -6.25 -11.71 20.02
CA GLU A 35 -6.68 -13.07 19.71
C GLU A 35 -7.43 -13.66 20.93
N ILE A 36 -8.71 -13.97 20.73
CA ILE A 36 -9.68 -14.35 21.78
C ILE A 36 -9.38 -15.74 22.38
N THR A 37 -8.26 -16.36 21.99
CA THR A 37 -7.75 -17.61 22.58
C THR A 37 -7.57 -17.52 24.10
N SER A 38 -7.58 -16.33 24.70
CA SER A 38 -7.58 -16.13 26.16
C SER A 38 -8.95 -15.88 26.81
N MET A 39 -10.07 -15.84 26.07
CA MET A 39 -11.41 -15.52 26.62
C MET A 39 -12.38 -16.72 26.55
N GLU A 40 -11.83 -17.90 26.77
CA GLU A 40 -12.56 -19.16 26.88
C GLU A 40 -13.54 -19.08 28.07
N GLY A 41 -14.76 -18.61 27.81
CA GLY A 41 -15.79 -18.47 28.84
C GLY A 41 -16.90 -17.46 28.56
N ASN A 42 -16.68 -16.48 27.68
CA ASN A 42 -17.73 -15.51 27.32
C ASN A 42 -18.32 -15.79 25.94
N LYS A 43 -19.48 -16.46 25.93
CA LYS A 43 -20.23 -16.80 24.71
C LYS A 43 -20.56 -15.58 23.84
N LEU A 44 -20.90 -14.43 24.45
CA LEU A 44 -21.20 -13.21 23.70
C LEU A 44 -19.96 -12.68 22.98
N VAL A 45 -18.80 -12.69 23.64
CA VAL A 45 -17.54 -12.28 23.01
C VAL A 45 -17.20 -13.20 21.85
N TYR A 46 -17.33 -14.51 22.04
CA TYR A 46 -17.10 -15.48 20.97
C TYR A 46 -17.99 -15.22 19.74
N GLU A 47 -19.30 -15.00 19.96
CA GLU A 47 -20.24 -14.71 18.86
C GLU A 47 -19.89 -13.40 18.14
N ILE A 48 -19.56 -12.33 18.87
CA ILE A 48 -19.11 -11.05 18.28
C ILE A 48 -17.84 -11.27 17.45
N SER A 49 -16.86 -11.99 17.99
CA SER A 49 -15.61 -12.27 17.28
C SER A 49 -15.81 -13.11 16.02
N SER A 50 -16.74 -14.07 16.05
CA SER A 50 -17.10 -14.85 14.87
C SER A 50 -17.68 -13.95 13.77
N LEU A 51 -18.61 -13.05 14.12
CA LEU A 51 -19.19 -12.10 13.17
C LEU A 51 -18.12 -11.15 12.58
N VAL A 52 -17.24 -10.62 13.43
CA VAL A 52 -16.14 -9.75 12.96
C VAL A 52 -15.20 -10.49 12.01
N LYS A 53 -14.94 -11.78 12.24
CA LYS A 53 -14.12 -12.60 11.34
C LYS A 53 -14.82 -12.86 10.00
N GLU A 54 -16.15 -12.97 9.98
CA GLU A 54 -16.92 -13.05 8.73
C GLU A 54 -16.80 -11.73 7.94
N ASP A 55 -16.97 -10.59 8.60
CA ASP A 55 -16.80 -9.26 7.99
C ASP A 55 -15.39 -9.06 7.44
N GLU A 56 -14.37 -9.55 8.15
CA GLU A 56 -12.98 -9.55 7.68
C GLU A 56 -12.81 -10.35 6.39
N ASN A 57 -13.33 -11.58 6.34
CA ASN A 57 -13.23 -12.43 5.17
C ASN A 57 -13.89 -11.79 3.94
N VAL A 58 -15.07 -11.19 4.11
CA VAL A 58 -15.76 -10.47 3.05
C VAL A 58 -14.95 -9.25 2.60
N THR A 59 -14.38 -8.50 3.55
CA THR A 59 -13.54 -7.33 3.25
C THR A 59 -12.28 -7.73 2.47
N LEU A 60 -11.63 -8.84 2.84
CA LEU A 60 -10.47 -9.37 2.13
C LEU A 60 -10.80 -9.85 0.72
N ASP A 61 -11.97 -10.47 0.51
CA ASP A 61 -12.46 -10.83 -0.82
C ASP A 61 -12.65 -9.57 -1.68
N GLU A 62 -13.20 -8.49 -1.12
CA GLU A 62 -13.34 -7.22 -1.85
C GLU A 62 -11.98 -6.59 -2.17
N VAL A 63 -11.02 -6.60 -1.23
CA VAL A 63 -9.65 -6.15 -1.47
C VAL A 63 -9.01 -6.92 -2.62
N PHE A 64 -9.22 -8.24 -2.67
CA PHE A 64 -8.72 -9.08 -3.75
C PHE A 64 -9.32 -8.70 -5.11
N VAL A 65 -10.63 -8.45 -5.17
CA VAL A 65 -11.29 -7.95 -6.40
C VAL A 65 -10.64 -6.64 -6.86
N ARG A 66 -10.45 -5.67 -5.97
CA ARG A 66 -9.87 -4.36 -6.34
C ARG A 66 -8.42 -4.45 -6.78
N ILE A 67 -7.63 -5.35 -6.17
CA ILE A 67 -6.24 -5.55 -6.56
C ILE A 67 -6.14 -6.24 -7.93
N ASN A 68 -7.01 -7.21 -8.23
CA ASN A 68 -7.09 -7.78 -9.58
C ASN A 68 -7.48 -6.71 -10.61
N GLU A 69 -8.43 -5.85 -10.29
CA GLU A 69 -8.78 -4.75 -11.20
C GLU A 69 -7.61 -3.77 -11.41
N LEU A 70 -6.87 -3.43 -10.35
CA LEU A 70 -5.65 -2.63 -10.45
C LEU A 70 -4.56 -3.34 -11.27
N ARG A 71 -4.50 -4.67 -11.26
CA ARG A 71 -3.60 -5.47 -12.09
C ARG A 71 -3.89 -5.31 -13.57
N GLU A 72 -5.15 -5.40 -13.96
CA GLU A 72 -5.58 -5.23 -15.36
C GLU A 72 -5.29 -3.80 -15.86
N ARG A 73 -5.37 -2.81 -14.95
CA ARG A 73 -5.12 -1.39 -15.26
C ARG A 73 -3.66 -0.96 -15.12
N PHE A 74 -2.77 -1.87 -14.69
CA PHE A 74 -1.44 -1.55 -14.21
C PHE A 74 -0.58 -0.78 -15.21
N GLU A 75 -0.67 -1.14 -16.50
CA GLU A 75 0.13 -0.55 -17.57
C GLU A 75 -0.30 0.87 -17.94
N PHE A 76 -1.48 1.30 -17.48
CA PHE A 76 -2.07 2.61 -17.75
C PHE A 76 -2.04 3.53 -16.53
N MET A 77 -1.40 3.12 -15.44
CA MET A 77 -1.21 3.97 -14.26
C MET A 77 -0.12 5.01 -14.50
N SER A 78 -0.33 6.20 -13.98
CA SER A 78 0.73 7.20 -13.84
C SER A 78 1.75 6.79 -12.77
N PHE A 79 2.95 7.36 -12.84
CA PHE A 79 3.99 7.13 -11.81
C PHE A 79 3.49 7.39 -10.38
N GLY A 80 2.72 8.47 -10.18
CA GLY A 80 2.13 8.79 -8.88
C GLY A 80 1.17 7.71 -8.37
N GLU A 81 0.31 7.19 -9.25
CA GLU A 81 -0.60 6.09 -8.94
C GLU A 81 0.16 4.79 -8.63
N MET A 82 1.26 4.50 -9.35
CA MET A 82 2.11 3.34 -9.04
C MET A 82 2.76 3.47 -7.66
N VAL A 83 3.25 4.67 -7.28
CA VAL A 83 3.81 4.90 -5.94
C VAL A 83 2.75 4.66 -4.85
N GLU A 84 1.54 5.14 -5.08
CA GLU A 84 0.43 4.89 -4.15
C GLU A 84 0.04 3.40 -4.09
N LEU A 85 0.09 2.69 -5.20
CA LEU A 85 -0.16 1.26 -5.25
C LEU A 85 0.88 0.47 -4.44
N VAL A 86 2.17 0.79 -4.61
CA VAL A 86 3.25 0.18 -3.81
C VAL A 86 3.05 0.46 -2.32
N TYR A 87 2.60 1.67 -1.97
CA TYR A 87 2.24 1.99 -0.59
C TYR A 87 1.09 1.11 -0.05
N VAL A 88 0.03 0.90 -0.84
CA VAL A 88 -1.08 0.00 -0.49
C VAL A 88 -0.58 -1.43 -0.26
N PHE A 89 0.28 -1.93 -1.14
CA PHE A 89 0.87 -3.26 -1.00
C PHE A 89 1.72 -3.43 0.25
N ASN A 90 2.56 -2.43 0.56
CA ASN A 90 3.36 -2.43 1.79
C ASN A 90 2.47 -2.44 3.05
N ARG A 91 1.30 -1.78 3.03
CA ARG A 91 0.34 -1.85 4.14
C ARG A 91 -0.31 -3.22 4.24
N LEU A 92 -0.73 -3.80 3.12
CA LEU A 92 -1.39 -5.10 3.09
C LEU A 92 -0.47 -6.23 3.60
N GLU A 93 0.82 -6.18 3.27
CA GLU A 93 1.82 -7.11 3.81
C GLU A 93 1.99 -6.99 5.33
N LYS A 94 1.81 -5.81 5.93
CA LYS A 94 1.88 -5.64 7.39
C LYS A 94 0.67 -6.25 8.09
N CYS A 95 -0.51 -6.22 7.47
CA CYS A 95 -1.70 -6.91 7.99
C CYS A 95 -1.50 -8.44 8.03
N ARG A 96 -0.53 -8.98 7.28
CA ARG A 96 -0.22 -10.43 7.24
C ARG A 96 0.16 -11.00 8.60
N GLU A 97 0.82 -10.21 9.45
CA GLU A 97 1.31 -10.67 10.74
C GLU A 97 0.19 -10.89 11.77
N MET A 98 -1.02 -10.38 11.49
CA MET A 98 -2.10 -10.33 12.49
C MET A 98 -3.23 -11.35 12.24
N VAL A 99 -3.48 -11.84 11.00
CA VAL A 99 -4.76 -12.56 10.74
C VAL A 99 -4.77 -13.67 9.66
N MET A 100 -3.65 -14.30 9.28
CA MET A 100 -3.62 -15.00 7.97
C MET A 100 -3.59 -16.54 7.97
N VAL A 101 -4.74 -17.18 7.73
CA VAL A 101 -4.87 -18.62 7.44
C VAL A 101 -5.91 -18.87 6.33
N GLY A 102 -5.51 -18.89 5.05
CA GLY A 102 -6.38 -19.30 3.94
C GLY A 102 -5.69 -19.35 2.56
N GLU A 103 -6.22 -20.17 1.63
CA GLU A 103 -5.68 -20.33 0.26
C GLU A 103 -5.82 -19.06 -0.59
N LYS A 104 -7.02 -18.44 -0.60
CA LYS A 104 -7.25 -17.17 -1.32
C LYS A 104 -6.30 -16.06 -0.89
N GLN A 105 -5.96 -16.05 0.39
CA GLN A 105 -5.07 -15.05 0.97
C GLN A 105 -3.63 -15.25 0.53
N ARG A 106 -3.20 -16.51 0.30
CA ARG A 106 -1.92 -16.80 -0.37
C ARG A 106 -1.93 -16.25 -1.80
N LEU A 107 -3.01 -16.51 -2.55
CA LEU A 107 -3.15 -15.99 -3.92
C LEU A 107 -3.09 -14.46 -3.95
N LEU A 108 -3.75 -13.79 -3.00
CA LEU A 108 -3.67 -12.33 -2.85
C LEU A 108 -2.23 -11.86 -2.60
N MET A 109 -1.51 -12.53 -1.70
CA MET A 109 -0.13 -12.15 -1.36
C MET A 109 0.85 -12.43 -2.51
N ASP A 110 0.64 -13.50 -3.27
CA ASP A 110 1.43 -13.80 -4.45
C ASP A 110 1.17 -12.76 -5.56
N LEU A 111 -0.09 -12.35 -5.75
CA LEU A 111 -0.47 -11.27 -6.67
C LEU A 111 0.17 -9.94 -6.27
N VAL A 112 0.13 -9.59 -4.99
CA VAL A 112 0.78 -8.37 -4.45
C VAL A 112 2.28 -8.39 -4.74
N ARG A 113 2.95 -9.52 -4.52
CA ARG A 113 4.39 -9.67 -4.80
C ARG A 113 4.70 -9.51 -6.28
N GLU A 114 3.95 -10.18 -7.15
CA GLU A 114 4.08 -10.07 -8.62
C GLU A 114 3.97 -8.60 -9.07
N MET A 115 2.95 -7.90 -8.57
CA MET A 115 2.71 -6.52 -8.95
C MET A 115 3.76 -5.54 -8.40
N LYS A 116 4.28 -5.75 -7.19
CA LYS A 116 5.40 -4.96 -6.66
C LYS A 116 6.65 -5.10 -7.52
N GLU A 117 7.01 -6.32 -7.90
CA GLU A 117 8.17 -6.56 -8.77
C GLU A 117 7.99 -5.89 -10.14
N LYS A 118 6.77 -5.90 -10.69
CA LYS A 118 6.44 -5.19 -11.94
C LYS A 118 6.56 -3.67 -11.76
N ALA A 119 6.11 -3.13 -10.62
CA ALA A 119 6.16 -1.70 -10.31
C ALA A 119 7.59 -1.19 -10.19
N GLU A 120 8.45 -1.92 -9.47
CA GLU A 120 9.86 -1.58 -9.32
C GLU A 120 10.59 -1.50 -10.67
N LYS A 121 10.32 -2.47 -11.57
CA LYS A 121 10.88 -2.47 -12.93
C LYS A 121 10.41 -1.27 -13.75
N MET A 122 9.12 -0.92 -13.69
CA MET A 122 8.59 0.25 -14.42
C MET A 122 9.13 1.57 -13.87
N MET A 123 9.10 1.75 -12.55
CA MET A 123 9.61 2.97 -11.90
C MET A 123 11.10 3.19 -12.15
N PHE A 124 11.92 2.14 -12.16
CA PHE A 124 13.34 2.25 -12.47
C PHE A 124 13.60 2.68 -13.93
N ASN A 125 12.77 2.20 -14.86
CA ASN A 125 12.87 2.57 -16.27
C ASN A 125 12.41 4.03 -16.52
N GLU A 126 11.33 4.47 -15.88
CA GLU A 126 10.91 5.88 -15.93
C GLU A 126 11.94 6.81 -15.29
N GLY A 127 12.52 6.43 -14.14
CA GLY A 127 13.57 7.20 -13.47
C GLY A 127 14.81 7.42 -14.34
N LYS A 128 15.21 6.42 -15.15
CA LYS A 128 16.28 6.58 -16.14
C LYS A 128 15.91 7.56 -17.25
N THR A 129 14.69 7.49 -17.75
CA THR A 129 14.18 8.37 -18.82
C THR A 129 14.03 9.83 -18.34
N MET A 130 13.65 10.05 -17.08
CA MET A 130 13.62 11.38 -16.46
C MET A 130 15.02 11.94 -16.17
N SER A 131 15.99 11.08 -15.81
CA SER A 131 17.38 11.47 -15.59
C SER A 131 18.03 12.02 -16.87
N THR A 132 17.73 11.43 -18.03
CA THR A 132 18.24 11.90 -19.33
C THR A 132 17.76 13.30 -19.75
N HIS A 133 16.60 13.76 -19.25
CA HIS A 133 16.09 15.11 -19.54
C HIS A 133 16.66 16.21 -18.64
N ARG A 134 17.45 15.87 -17.61
CA ARG A 134 18.03 16.83 -16.65
C ARG A 134 19.51 17.13 -16.90
N ALA A 135 20.03 16.88 -18.10
CA ALA A 135 21.35 17.35 -18.49
C ALA A 135 21.36 18.86 -18.84
N THR A 136 20.93 19.70 -17.89
CA THR A 136 21.19 21.14 -17.93
C THR A 136 22.11 21.51 -16.76
N LYS A 137 23.41 21.58 -17.09
CA LYS A 137 24.50 22.40 -16.50
C LYS A 137 24.34 22.85 -15.03
N SER A 138 24.00 21.95 -14.12
CA SER A 138 24.00 22.25 -12.68
C SER A 138 24.62 21.11 -11.86
N ASP A 139 25.71 20.54 -12.39
CA ASP A 139 26.64 19.69 -11.64
C ASP A 139 27.49 20.53 -10.68
N LYS A 140 26.87 21.04 -9.60
CA LYS A 140 27.63 21.60 -8.46
C LYS A 140 27.14 21.21 -7.08
N PHE A 141 26.21 20.26 -6.96
CA PHE A 141 25.92 19.66 -5.66
C PHE A 141 25.85 18.14 -5.81
N GLU A 142 27.04 17.53 -5.71
CA GLU A 142 27.16 16.12 -5.34
C GLU A 142 26.51 15.95 -3.96
N PHE A 143 25.49 15.10 -3.89
CA PHE A 143 25.00 14.58 -2.61
C PHE A 143 25.61 13.18 -2.42
N PRO A 144 26.66 13.02 -1.60
CA PRO A 144 27.08 11.71 -1.19
C PRO A 144 26.15 11.22 -0.08
N ASN A 145 25.50 10.09 -0.36
CA ASN A 145 24.94 9.14 0.60
C ASN A 145 23.96 9.66 1.66
N ILE A 146 22.73 9.17 1.50
CA ILE A 146 21.76 8.92 2.54
C ILE A 146 22.46 8.28 3.76
N PHE A 147 22.61 9.05 4.85
CA PHE A 147 22.60 8.55 6.22
C PHE A 147 22.09 9.67 7.13
N ILE A 148 20.84 9.51 7.58
CA ILE A 148 20.26 10.35 8.64
C ILE A 148 20.98 9.95 9.92
N ASN A 149 21.80 10.84 10.49
CA ASN A 149 22.07 10.86 11.92
C ASN A 149 22.75 12.16 12.37
N SER A 150 22.34 12.57 13.56
CA SER A 150 22.81 13.69 14.40
C SER A 150 22.19 15.05 14.13
N VAL A 151 21.34 15.38 15.08
CA VAL A 151 20.81 16.69 15.43
C VAL A 151 21.95 17.71 15.57
N ASP A 152 21.62 18.94 15.16
CA ASP A 152 22.26 20.23 15.47
C ASP A 152 23.53 20.66 14.70
N LEU A 153 23.36 21.69 13.86
CA LEU A 153 23.98 23.01 13.98
C LEU A 153 23.86 23.77 12.64
N VAL A 154 22.66 24.27 12.31
CA VAL A 154 22.53 25.28 11.23
C VAL A 154 22.53 26.66 11.88
N LYS A 155 23.71 27.28 11.93
CA LYS A 155 23.86 28.67 12.37
C LYS A 155 23.55 29.59 11.18
N PHE A 156 22.37 30.22 11.21
CA PHE A 156 22.00 31.23 10.21
C PHE A 156 22.78 32.53 10.45
N PRO A 157 23.39 33.14 9.42
CA PRO A 157 23.90 34.49 9.52
C PRO A 157 22.74 35.48 9.38
N SER A 158 22.39 36.18 10.46
CA SER A 158 21.45 37.31 10.38
C SER A 158 22.12 38.46 9.63
N ALA A 159 21.61 38.84 8.46
CA ALA A 159 21.95 40.10 7.83
C ALA A 159 21.33 41.25 8.65
N ARG A 160 22.16 42.02 9.37
CA ARG A 160 21.75 43.33 9.86
C ARG A 160 21.92 44.33 8.73
N LEU A 161 20.81 44.93 8.28
CA LEU A 161 20.83 46.17 7.52
C LEU A 161 21.42 47.26 8.43
N GLN A 162 22.54 47.87 8.01
CA GLN A 162 23.01 49.14 8.58
C GLN A 162 22.54 50.26 7.66
N CYS A 163 21.82 51.24 8.23
CA CYS A 163 21.65 52.58 7.69
C CYS A 163 22.91 53.40 7.95
#